data_AF-A0A7W0L0K7-F1
#
_entry.id   AF-A0A7W0L0K7-F1
#
_cell.length_a   1.000
_cell.length_b   1.000
_cell.length_c   1.000
_cell.angle_alpha   90.00
_cell.angle_beta   90.00
_cell.angle_gamma   90.00
#
_symmetry.space_group_name_H-M   'P 1'
#
loop_
_entity.id
_entity.type
_entity.pdbx_description
1 polymer ?
#
loop_
_entity_poly.entity_id
_entity_poly.type
_entity_poly.pdbx_seq_one_letter_code
_entity_poly.pdbx_strand_id
1 'polypeptide(L)'
;MIRTAYLRIYEPAATFTEDERRRWLTEPDDGEAGDHQTYRSWLVTGRLPQGEPGYSATENAFVREVDGDFYICPWRTRLRMLAGLLAFRDSVPEEVADAFVPESEARRAAKELAALDEQWPDIRSHILHANWHVPLRWFAAFDPSERVLVEDRRGLRIRYETRIAEALARLSHVATVLEETWLDDGVVAAVKELMGWLE
;
A
#
# COMPACT_ATOMS: atom_id res chain seq x y z
N MET A 1 14.92 13.95 -0.48
CA MET A 1 13.70 13.25 -0.08
C MET A 1 12.97 12.87 -1.35
N ILE A 2 12.69 11.59 -1.57
CA ILE A 2 11.93 11.14 -2.75
C ILE A 2 10.48 11.61 -2.59
N ARG A 3 9.88 12.17 -3.64
CA ARG A 3 8.45 12.52 -3.62
C ARG A 3 7.66 11.24 -3.88
N THR A 4 6.74 10.91 -2.99
CA THR A 4 5.97 9.66 -3.06
C THR A 4 4.49 9.97 -2.90
N ALA A 5 3.68 9.43 -3.82
CA ALA A 5 2.24 9.40 -3.74
C ALA A 5 1.78 8.11 -3.05
N TYR A 6 0.68 8.17 -2.31
CA TYR A 6 0.11 7.02 -1.62
C TYR A 6 -1.37 6.90 -1.96
N LEU A 7 -1.82 5.67 -2.20
CA LEU A 7 -3.23 5.30 -2.19
C LEU A 7 -3.45 4.37 -1.00
N ARG A 8 -4.42 4.70 -0.16
CA ARG A 8 -4.62 4.03 1.14
C ARG A 8 -6.07 3.65 1.33
N ILE A 9 -6.29 2.45 1.84
CA ILE A 9 -7.59 1.98 2.30
C ILE A 9 -7.66 2.16 3.81
N TYR A 10 -8.74 2.77 4.28
CA TYR A 10 -9.04 2.98 5.69
C TYR A 10 -10.29 2.18 6.04
N GLU A 11 -10.14 1.17 6.89
CA GLU A 11 -11.25 0.32 7.33
C GLU A 11 -11.77 0.79 8.69
N PRO A 12 -13.08 0.64 8.99
CA PRO A 12 -13.61 0.95 10.30
C PRO A 12 -12.84 0.22 11.40
N ALA A 13 -12.56 0.89 12.53
CA ALA A 13 -11.83 0.28 13.64
C ALA A 13 -12.50 -1.04 14.11
N ALA A 14 -13.83 -1.12 14.02
CA ALA A 14 -14.62 -2.31 14.36
C ALA A 14 -14.23 -3.59 13.58
N THR A 15 -13.62 -3.45 12.40
CA THR A 15 -13.12 -4.58 11.59
C THR A 15 -11.93 -5.30 12.25
N PHE A 16 -11.18 -4.60 13.10
CA PHE A 16 -9.95 -5.12 13.72
C PHE A 16 -10.19 -5.73 15.10
N THR A 17 -9.27 -6.59 15.52
CA THR A 17 -9.32 -7.21 16.86
C THR A 17 -9.19 -6.16 17.96
N GLU A 18 -9.67 -6.48 19.18
CA GLU A 18 -9.60 -5.53 20.30
C GLU A 18 -8.15 -5.13 20.63
N ASP A 19 -7.21 -6.07 20.55
CA ASP A 19 -5.80 -5.80 20.83
C ASP A 19 -5.16 -4.90 19.76
N GLU A 20 -5.50 -5.08 18.48
CA GLU A 20 -5.07 -4.19 17.39
C GLU A 20 -5.66 -2.78 17.57
N ARG A 21 -6.97 -2.67 17.84
CA ARG A 21 -7.62 -1.38 18.11
C ARG A 21 -6.96 -0.66 19.28
N ARG A 22 -6.79 -1.34 20.41
CA ARG A 22 -6.20 -0.75 21.62
C ARG A 22 -4.80 -0.23 21.34
N ARG A 23 -3.99 -0.97 20.58
CA ARG A 23 -2.64 -0.56 20.19
C ARG A 23 -2.65 0.71 19.34
N TRP A 24 -3.35 0.69 18.21
CA TRP A 24 -3.29 1.77 17.23
C TRP A 24 -4.02 3.05 17.66
N LEU A 25 -5.03 2.94 18.52
CA LEU A 25 -5.75 4.10 19.05
C LEU A 25 -5.04 4.78 20.24
N THR A 26 -4.08 4.11 20.90
CA THR A 26 -3.35 4.69 22.04
C THR A 26 -2.22 5.62 21.60
N GLU A 27 -1.53 5.26 20.51
CA GLU A 27 -0.47 6.06 19.89
C GLU A 27 -0.76 6.23 18.40
N PRO A 28 -1.75 7.06 18.03
CA PRO A 28 -2.06 7.31 16.64
C PRO A 28 -0.88 8.02 15.97
N ASP A 29 -0.22 7.34 15.04
CA ASP A 29 0.76 7.95 14.17
C ASP A 29 0.01 8.66 13.03
N ASP A 30 0.06 9.99 13.05
CA ASP A 30 -0.47 10.86 11.99
C ASP A 30 0.37 10.79 10.70
N GLY A 31 1.44 9.99 10.70
CA GLY A 31 2.40 9.86 9.61
C GLY A 31 3.50 10.92 9.64
N GLU A 32 3.61 11.69 10.74
CA GLU A 32 4.73 12.60 10.97
C GLU A 32 5.99 11.83 11.43
N ALA A 33 5.87 10.68 12.10
CA ALA A 33 7.01 9.91 12.58
C ALA A 33 7.45 8.87 11.55
N GLY A 34 8.62 9.12 10.94
CA GLY A 34 9.08 8.41 9.77
C GLY A 34 9.22 6.90 9.92
N ASP A 35 8.67 6.19 8.94
CA ASP A 35 9.01 4.82 8.53
C ASP A 35 10.56 4.63 8.32
N HIS A 36 11.34 5.72 8.32
CA HIS A 36 12.55 5.89 7.51
C HIS A 36 13.87 5.32 8.03
N GLN A 37 13.95 4.82 9.26
CA GLN A 37 15.25 4.52 9.86
C GLN A 37 15.66 3.04 9.76
N THR A 38 14.72 2.11 9.88
CA THR A 38 15.02 0.68 9.97
C THR A 38 15.34 0.05 8.61
N TYR A 39 14.73 0.52 7.51
CA TYR A 39 14.85 -0.13 6.20
C TYR A 39 16.05 0.33 5.34
N ARG A 40 16.83 1.31 5.80
CA ARG A 40 18.04 1.75 5.06
C ARG A 40 19.17 0.72 5.09
N SER A 41 19.08 -0.29 5.94
CA SER A 41 20.09 -1.35 6.02
C SER A 41 20.23 -2.13 4.72
N TRP A 42 19.15 -2.31 3.94
CA TRP A 42 19.18 -3.02 2.66
C TRP A 42 20.19 -2.41 1.68
N LEU A 43 20.21 -1.08 1.58
CA LEU A 43 21.12 -0.34 0.70
C LEU A 43 22.60 -0.57 1.04
N VAL A 44 22.88 -1.03 2.26
CA VAL A 44 24.25 -1.27 2.76
C VAL A 44 24.59 -2.76 2.73
N THR A 45 23.63 -3.63 3.05
CA THR A 45 23.89 -5.07 3.25
C THR A 45 23.48 -5.96 2.08
N GLY A 46 22.60 -5.50 1.19
CA GLY A 46 22.01 -6.32 0.13
C GLY A 46 21.23 -7.54 0.66
N ARG A 47 20.76 -7.47 1.91
CA ARG A 47 20.10 -8.59 2.62
C ARG A 47 18.83 -8.12 3.29
N LEU A 48 17.80 -8.97 3.28
CA LEU A 48 16.56 -8.65 3.98
C LEU A 48 16.89 -8.39 5.44
N PRO A 49 16.42 -7.27 6.01
CA PRO A 49 16.49 -7.05 7.45
C PRO A 49 15.95 -8.26 8.18
N GLN A 50 16.69 -8.73 9.18
CA GLN A 50 16.18 -9.75 10.08
C GLN A 50 15.00 -9.13 10.85
N GLY A 51 13.86 -9.79 10.78
CA GLY A 51 12.67 -9.47 11.56
C GLY A 51 12.06 -10.79 12.02
N GLU A 52 11.31 -10.75 13.11
CA GLU A 52 10.51 -11.91 13.48
C GLU A 52 9.57 -12.25 12.31
N PRO A 53 9.50 -13.52 11.89
CA PRO A 53 8.51 -13.95 10.91
C PRO A 53 7.12 -13.65 11.48
N GLY A 54 6.39 -12.74 10.84
CA GLY A 54 5.05 -12.37 11.28
C GLY A 54 4.69 -10.91 11.03
N TYR A 55 3.40 -10.62 11.17
CA TYR A 55 2.96 -9.26 11.48
C TYR A 55 3.44 -8.92 12.90
N SER A 56 4.50 -8.13 13.00
CA SER A 56 5.08 -7.78 14.29
C SER A 56 4.06 -7.05 15.16
N ALA A 57 4.08 -7.34 16.46
CA ALA A 57 3.37 -6.57 17.48
C ALA A 57 3.77 -5.07 17.51
N THR A 58 4.80 -4.68 16.76
CA THR A 58 5.35 -3.33 16.67
C THR A 58 4.94 -2.55 15.39
N GLU A 59 4.06 -3.09 14.54
CA GLU A 59 3.60 -2.34 13.36
C GLU A 59 2.54 -1.29 13.72
N ASN A 60 2.77 -0.06 13.24
CA ASN A 60 1.84 1.06 13.38
C ASN A 60 0.75 1.03 12.29
N ALA A 61 -0.20 1.96 12.42
CA ALA A 61 -1.24 2.21 11.44
C ALA A 61 -1.45 3.71 11.29
N PHE A 62 -1.91 4.15 10.11
CA PHE A 62 -2.49 5.48 10.01
C PHE A 62 -3.90 5.44 10.57
N VAL A 63 -4.21 6.34 11.49
CA VAL A 63 -5.54 6.45 12.09
C VAL A 63 -6.19 7.76 11.65
N ARG A 64 -7.49 7.71 11.40
CA ARG A 64 -8.30 8.89 11.09
C ARG A 64 -9.63 8.84 11.81
N GLU A 65 -10.05 9.99 12.30
CA GLU A 65 -11.41 10.21 12.78
C GLU A 65 -12.24 10.87 11.68
N VAL A 66 -13.43 10.33 11.40
CA VAL A 66 -14.41 10.89 10.47
C VAL A 66 -15.77 10.75 11.13
N ASP A 67 -16.46 11.87 11.34
CA ASP A 67 -17.79 11.92 11.99
C ASP A 67 -17.87 11.21 13.36
N GLY A 68 -16.76 11.18 14.10
CA GLY A 68 -16.66 10.52 15.41
C GLY A 68 -16.32 9.03 15.35
N ASP A 69 -16.23 8.45 14.16
CA ASP A 69 -15.80 7.08 13.94
C ASP A 69 -14.30 7.01 13.57
N PHE A 70 -13.60 6.02 14.12
CA PHE A 70 -12.19 5.77 13.81
C PHE A 70 -12.05 4.81 12.64
N TYR A 71 -11.18 5.19 11.70
CA TYR A 71 -10.78 4.39 10.57
C TYR A 71 -9.27 4.18 10.58
N ILE A 72 -8.85 2.97 10.24
CA ILE A 72 -7.48 2.49 10.41
C ILE A 72 -6.95 1.98 9.07
N CYS A 73 -5.72 2.38 8.73
CA CYS A 73 -4.96 1.87 7.60
C CYS A 73 -3.66 1.26 8.12
N PRO A 74 -3.63 -0.08 8.33
CA PRO A 74 -2.46 -0.78 8.85
C PRO A 74 -1.26 -0.63 7.91
N TRP A 75 -0.06 -0.42 8.47
CA TRP A 75 1.12 -0.24 7.63
C TRP A 75 1.51 -1.51 6.88
N ARG A 76 1.40 -2.69 7.50
CA ARG A 76 1.76 -4.00 6.90
C ARG A 76 3.12 -3.93 6.20
N THR A 77 4.09 -3.27 6.84
CA THR A 77 5.37 -2.90 6.20
C THR A 77 6.17 -4.13 5.81
N ARG A 78 6.20 -5.18 6.65
CA ARG A 78 6.91 -6.42 6.29
C ARG A 78 6.27 -7.08 5.07
N LEU A 79 4.94 -7.22 5.07
CA LEU A 79 4.18 -7.76 3.94
C LEU A 79 4.48 -6.98 2.64
N ARG A 80 4.35 -5.65 2.68
CA ARG A 80 4.61 -4.77 1.53
C ARG A 80 6.04 -4.86 1.03
N MET A 81 7.01 -4.99 1.94
CA MET A 81 8.41 -5.14 1.55
C MET A 81 8.65 -6.47 0.83
N LEU A 82 8.15 -7.59 1.38
CA LEU A 82 8.31 -8.91 0.78
C LEU A 82 7.66 -8.96 -0.61
N ALA A 83 6.40 -8.53 -0.72
CA ALA A 83 5.70 -8.47 -2.01
C ALA A 83 6.39 -7.52 -3.00
N GLY A 84 6.85 -6.36 -2.53
CA GLY A 84 7.55 -5.38 -3.37
C GLY A 84 8.88 -5.87 -3.93
N LEU A 85 9.62 -6.69 -3.19
CA LEU A 85 10.88 -7.27 -3.68
C LEU A 85 10.66 -8.28 -4.80
N LEU A 86 9.63 -9.12 -4.68
CA LEU A 86 9.23 -10.08 -5.71
C LEU A 86 8.73 -9.35 -6.95
N ALA A 87 7.81 -8.40 -6.77
CA ALA A 87 7.29 -7.57 -7.87
C ALA A 87 8.40 -6.77 -8.58
N PHE A 88 9.40 -6.27 -7.85
CA PHE A 88 10.56 -5.62 -8.45
C PHE A 88 11.34 -6.58 -9.35
N ARG A 89 11.66 -7.79 -8.85
CA ARG A 89 12.38 -8.81 -9.64
C ARG A 89 11.63 -9.18 -10.91
N ASP A 90 10.30 -9.29 -10.84
CA ASP A 90 9.46 -9.62 -11.99
C ASP A 90 9.36 -8.47 -13.02
N SER A 91 9.68 -7.23 -12.61
CA SER A 91 9.55 -6.02 -13.43
C SER A 91 10.81 -5.64 -14.20
N VAL A 92 11.95 -6.29 -13.95
CA VAL A 92 13.24 -5.96 -14.56
C VAL A 92 13.95 -7.21 -15.10
N PRO A 93 14.87 -7.08 -16.06
CA PRO A 93 15.69 -8.22 -16.50
C PRO A 93 16.43 -8.89 -15.35
N GLU A 94 16.64 -10.20 -15.44
CA GLU A 94 17.21 -11.01 -14.36
C GLU A 94 18.58 -10.50 -13.87
N GLU A 95 19.43 -10.03 -14.79
CA GLU A 95 20.75 -9.49 -14.46
C GLU A 95 20.66 -8.22 -13.61
N VAL A 96 19.64 -7.39 -13.86
CA VAL A 96 19.36 -6.20 -13.05
C VAL A 96 18.76 -6.64 -11.72
N ALA A 97 17.81 -7.57 -11.73
CA ALA A 97 17.18 -8.05 -10.52
C ALA A 97 18.19 -8.64 -9.53
N ASP A 98 19.10 -9.50 -9.99
CA ASP A 98 20.13 -10.14 -9.15
C ASP A 98 21.08 -9.14 -8.48
N ALA A 99 21.36 -8.02 -9.14
CA ALA A 99 22.23 -6.97 -8.58
C ALA A 99 21.58 -6.25 -7.38
N PHE A 100 20.25 -6.15 -7.35
CA PHE A 100 19.52 -5.45 -6.27
C PHE A 100 18.89 -6.40 -5.28
N VAL A 101 18.25 -7.48 -5.76
CA VAL A 101 17.53 -8.52 -5.01
C VAL A 101 18.06 -9.89 -5.46
N PRO A 102 19.13 -10.41 -4.84
CA PRO A 102 19.70 -11.70 -5.19
C PRO A 102 18.67 -12.82 -5.13
N GLU A 103 18.77 -13.82 -6.00
CA GLU A 103 17.80 -14.93 -6.06
C GLU A 103 17.56 -15.61 -4.70
N SER A 104 18.61 -15.78 -3.89
CA SER A 104 18.50 -16.34 -2.54
C SER A 104 17.60 -15.51 -1.59
N GLU A 105 17.62 -14.18 -1.72
CA GLU A 105 16.76 -13.27 -0.97
C GLU A 105 15.34 -13.27 -1.51
N ALA A 106 15.16 -13.38 -2.83
CA ALA A 106 13.83 -13.54 -3.43
C ALA A 106 13.16 -14.86 -2.97
N ARG A 107 13.89 -15.98 -2.98
CA ARG A 107 13.39 -17.27 -2.45
C ARG A 107 13.05 -17.19 -0.96
N ARG A 108 13.87 -16.48 -0.17
CA ARG A 108 13.59 -16.22 1.25
C ARG A 108 12.31 -15.41 1.41
N ALA A 109 12.15 -14.34 0.61
CA ALA A 109 10.96 -13.49 0.65
C ALA A 109 9.69 -14.26 0.29
N ALA A 110 9.73 -15.06 -0.77
CA ALA A 110 8.59 -15.89 -1.21
C ALA A 110 8.18 -16.90 -0.13
N LYS A 111 9.16 -17.57 0.51
CA LYS A 111 8.89 -18.51 1.61
C LYS A 111 8.22 -17.83 2.80
N GLU A 112 8.70 -16.65 3.17
CA GLU A 112 8.13 -15.89 4.28
C GLU A 112 6.75 -15.34 3.96
N LEU A 113 6.53 -14.86 2.74
CA LEU A 113 5.22 -14.41 2.28
C LEU A 113 4.19 -15.54 2.32
N ALA A 114 4.56 -16.75 1.88
CA ALA A 114 3.71 -17.92 1.97
C ALA A 114 3.40 -18.31 3.43
N ALA A 115 4.36 -18.19 4.34
CA ALA A 115 4.13 -18.44 5.76
C ALA A 115 3.21 -17.40 6.41
N LEU A 116 3.30 -16.13 6.00
CA LEU A 116 2.37 -15.08 6.44
C LEU A 116 0.94 -15.37 5.98
N ASP A 117 0.77 -15.77 4.73
CA ASP A 117 -0.52 -16.14 4.14
C ASP A 117 -1.14 -17.35 4.86
N GLU A 118 -0.35 -18.39 5.14
CA GLU A 118 -0.81 -19.56 5.89
C GLU A 118 -1.24 -19.22 7.32
N GLN A 119 -0.50 -18.32 7.98
CA GLN A 119 -0.77 -17.94 9.38
C GLN A 119 -1.91 -16.92 9.52
N TRP A 120 -2.07 -16.02 8.54
CA TRP A 120 -3.10 -14.98 8.50
C TRP A 120 -3.69 -14.86 7.09
N PRO A 121 -4.65 -15.73 6.71
CA PRO A 121 -5.19 -15.78 5.33
C PRO A 121 -5.82 -14.47 4.84
N ASP A 122 -6.31 -13.63 5.76
CA ASP A 122 -6.94 -12.35 5.42
C ASP A 122 -5.95 -11.17 5.42
N ILE A 123 -4.64 -11.42 5.60
CA ILE A 123 -3.65 -10.34 5.65
C ILE A 123 -3.40 -9.75 4.27
N ARG A 124 -3.81 -8.48 4.10
CA ARG A 124 -3.59 -7.74 2.84
C ARG A 124 -2.94 -6.38 3.05
N SER A 125 -2.31 -5.89 1.98
CA SER A 125 -1.74 -4.54 1.94
C SER A 125 -2.84 -3.51 1.74
N HIS A 126 -2.94 -2.55 2.66
CA HIS A 126 -3.88 -1.42 2.56
C HIS A 126 -3.23 -0.16 1.96
N ILE A 127 -1.98 -0.26 1.49
CA ILE A 127 -1.21 0.88 0.99
C ILE A 127 -0.55 0.52 -0.34
N LEU A 128 -0.87 1.27 -1.38
CA LEU A 128 -0.04 1.38 -2.57
C LEU A 128 0.77 2.68 -2.50
N HIS A 129 1.95 2.67 -3.11
CA HIS A 129 2.79 3.86 -3.23
C HIS A 129 3.42 3.95 -4.61
N ALA A 130 3.64 5.17 -5.07
CA ALA A 130 4.31 5.46 -6.33
C ALA A 130 5.30 6.60 -6.13
N ASN A 131 6.54 6.39 -6.55
CA ASN A 131 7.58 7.40 -6.45
C ASN A 131 7.56 8.29 -7.69
N TRP A 132 7.80 9.58 -7.50
CA TRP A 132 7.96 10.61 -8.53
C TRP A 132 6.71 10.97 -9.34
N HIS A 133 5.63 10.19 -9.27
CA HIS A 133 4.39 10.42 -10.00
C HIS A 133 3.17 9.87 -9.24
N VAL A 134 1.98 10.23 -9.71
CA VAL A 134 0.70 9.65 -9.28
C VAL A 134 0.15 8.82 -10.46
N PRO A 135 -0.05 7.50 -10.32
CA PRO A 135 -0.60 6.66 -11.38
C PRO A 135 -1.97 7.16 -11.84
N LEU A 136 -2.17 7.28 -13.16
CA LEU A 136 -3.44 7.80 -13.73
C LEU A 136 -4.66 6.97 -13.30
N ARG A 137 -4.50 5.63 -13.22
CA ARG A 137 -5.53 4.72 -12.74
C ARG A 137 -6.04 5.06 -11.33
N TRP A 138 -5.22 5.69 -10.48
CA TRP A 138 -5.68 6.10 -9.15
C TRP A 138 -6.68 7.25 -9.24
N PHE A 139 -6.49 8.20 -10.16
CA PHE A 139 -7.44 9.30 -10.32
C PHE A 139 -8.82 8.83 -10.79
N ALA A 140 -8.89 7.71 -11.53
CA ALA A 140 -10.16 7.12 -11.96
C ALA A 140 -11.04 6.65 -10.78
N ALA A 141 -10.48 6.46 -9.60
CA ALA A 141 -11.22 6.09 -8.39
C ALA A 141 -11.93 7.28 -7.72
N PHE A 142 -11.58 8.52 -8.07
CA PHE A 142 -12.03 9.72 -7.36
C PHE A 142 -12.73 10.71 -8.27
N ASP A 143 -13.66 11.47 -7.69
CA ASP A 143 -14.22 12.65 -8.32
C ASP A 143 -13.34 13.89 -8.04
N PRO A 144 -13.16 14.82 -9.00
CA PRO A 144 -12.42 16.06 -8.76
C PRO A 144 -12.92 16.90 -7.58
N SER A 145 -14.21 16.82 -7.22
CA SER A 145 -14.81 17.51 -6.08
C SER A 145 -14.44 16.91 -4.72
N GLU A 146 -13.94 15.67 -4.69
CA GLU A 146 -13.48 14.97 -3.48
C GLU A 146 -12.05 15.40 -3.06
N ARG A 147 -11.48 16.39 -3.75
CA ARG A 147 -10.15 16.92 -3.49
C ARG A 147 -10.13 17.79 -2.22
N VAL A 148 -9.29 17.41 -1.28
CA VAL A 148 -9.00 18.14 -0.06
C VAL A 148 -7.58 18.74 -0.14
N LEU A 149 -7.48 20.04 0.11
CA LEU A 149 -6.22 20.74 0.25
C LEU A 149 -5.86 20.82 1.73
N VAL A 150 -4.69 20.30 2.09
CA VAL A 150 -4.21 20.26 3.48
C VAL A 150 -2.88 21.00 3.54
N GLU A 151 -2.73 21.90 4.49
CA GLU A 151 -1.46 22.56 4.76
C GLU A 151 -0.98 22.14 6.16
N ASP A 152 0.27 21.69 6.25
CA ASP A 152 0.89 21.30 7.50
C ASP A 152 2.35 21.76 7.59
N ARG A 153 3.08 21.28 8.61
CA ARG A 153 4.50 21.60 8.84
C ARG A 153 5.43 21.20 7.69
N ARG A 154 5.02 20.27 6.82
CA ARG A 154 5.74 19.80 5.62
C ARG A 154 5.30 20.51 4.33
N GLY A 155 4.31 21.40 4.43
CA GLY A 155 3.82 22.27 3.37
C GLY A 155 2.47 21.83 2.80
N LEU A 156 2.16 22.35 1.62
CA LEU A 156 0.90 22.08 0.95
C LEU A 156 0.82 20.64 0.43
N ARG A 157 -0.22 19.93 0.82
CA ARG A 157 -0.55 18.56 0.40
C ARG A 157 -1.95 18.53 -0.22
N ILE A 158 -2.11 17.67 -1.21
CA ILE A 158 -3.42 17.36 -1.82
C ILE A 158 -3.76 15.93 -1.46
N ARG A 159 -4.99 15.70 -1.03
CA ARG A 159 -5.57 14.37 -0.79
C ARG A 159 -6.90 14.27 -1.51
N TYR A 160 -7.25 13.06 -1.95
CA TYR A 160 -8.58 12.71 -2.40
C TYR A 160 -9.17 11.69 -1.44
N GLU A 161 -10.46 11.81 -1.14
CA GLU A 161 -11.15 10.96 -0.17
C GLU A 161 -12.50 10.55 -0.71
N THR A 162 -12.77 9.25 -0.74
CA THR A 162 -14.04 8.70 -1.23
C THR A 162 -14.32 7.40 -0.52
N ARG A 163 -15.57 6.91 -0.60
CA ARG A 163 -15.89 5.57 -0.09
C ARG A 163 -15.44 4.50 -1.08
N ILE A 164 -15.01 3.33 -0.57
CA ILE A 164 -14.59 2.20 -1.43
C ILE A 164 -15.67 1.85 -2.46
N ALA A 165 -16.95 1.84 -2.06
CA ALA A 165 -18.06 1.56 -2.96
C ALA A 165 -18.15 2.56 -4.13
N GLU A 166 -17.92 3.85 -3.88
CA GLU A 166 -17.93 4.90 -4.90
C GLU A 166 -16.70 4.75 -5.83
N ALA A 167 -15.53 4.46 -5.27
CA ALA A 167 -14.32 4.16 -6.05
C ALA A 167 -14.49 2.95 -6.97
N LEU A 168 -15.01 1.83 -6.45
CA LEU A 168 -15.25 0.61 -7.24
C LEU A 168 -16.27 0.85 -8.35
N ALA A 169 -17.35 1.59 -8.08
CA ALA A 169 -18.33 1.94 -9.09
C ALA A 169 -17.72 2.76 -10.24
N ARG A 170 -16.88 3.75 -9.92
CA ARG A 170 -16.17 4.56 -10.92
C ARG A 170 -15.17 3.74 -11.74
N LEU A 171 -14.35 2.92 -11.07
CA LEU A 171 -13.36 2.08 -11.74
C LEU A 171 -14.03 1.03 -12.65
N SER A 172 -15.13 0.43 -12.20
CA SER A 172 -15.92 -0.48 -13.01
C SER A 172 -16.45 0.19 -14.28
N HIS A 173 -17.02 1.39 -14.14
CA HIS A 173 -17.46 2.18 -15.30
C HIS A 173 -16.29 2.49 -16.25
N VAL A 174 -15.14 2.90 -15.72
CA VAL A 174 -13.93 3.17 -16.51
C VAL A 174 -13.46 1.92 -17.23
N ALA A 175 -13.41 0.77 -16.57
CA ALA A 175 -13.02 -0.50 -17.19
C ALA A 175 -13.93 -0.83 -18.39
N THR A 176 -15.25 -0.70 -18.25
CA THR A 176 -16.20 -0.91 -19.36
C THR A 176 -15.93 0.04 -20.53
N VAL A 177 -15.75 1.34 -20.27
CA VAL A 177 -15.48 2.33 -21.33
C VAL A 177 -14.16 2.03 -22.06
N LEU A 178 -13.11 1.63 -21.32
CA LEU A 178 -11.81 1.30 -21.90
C LEU A 178 -11.89 0.05 -22.79
N GLU A 179 -12.64 -0.97 -22.37
CA GLU A 179 -12.88 -2.19 -23.15
C GLU A 179 -13.63 -1.91 -24.46
N GLU A 180 -14.64 -1.04 -24.41
CA GLU A 180 -15.44 -0.67 -25.59
C GLU A 180 -14.66 0.18 -26.59
N THR A 181 -13.67 0.95 -26.12
CA THR A 181 -12.91 1.90 -26.95
C THR A 181 -11.66 1.30 -27.59
N TRP A 182 -11.42 -0.01 -27.44
CA TRP A 182 -10.28 -0.73 -28.01
C TRP A 182 -8.93 -0.13 -27.60
N LEU A 183 -8.84 0.40 -26.38
CA LEU A 183 -7.58 0.87 -25.81
C LEU A 183 -6.66 -0.31 -25.48
N ASP A 184 -5.38 0.01 -25.30
CA ASP A 184 -4.32 -0.96 -24.98
C ASP A 184 -4.72 -1.87 -23.79
N ASP A 185 -4.58 -3.19 -23.99
CA ASP A 185 -4.94 -4.22 -23.00
C ASP A 185 -4.25 -4.00 -21.65
N GLY A 186 -3.05 -3.41 -21.65
CA GLY A 186 -2.30 -3.08 -20.44
C GLY A 186 -2.97 -1.97 -19.62
N VAL A 187 -3.63 -1.01 -20.26
CA VAL A 187 -4.39 0.05 -19.55
C VAL A 187 -5.63 -0.52 -18.88
N VAL A 188 -6.36 -1.39 -19.59
CA VAL A 188 -7.53 -2.09 -19.03
C VAL A 188 -7.11 -2.98 -17.86
N ALA A 189 -6.05 -3.78 -18.05
CA ALA A 189 -5.50 -4.65 -17.00
C ALA A 189 -5.10 -3.83 -15.77
N ALA A 190 -4.43 -2.69 -15.96
CA ALA A 190 -3.99 -1.85 -14.86
C ALA A 190 -5.16 -1.28 -14.02
N VAL A 191 -6.33 -1.02 -14.63
CA VAL A 191 -7.56 -0.61 -13.89
C VAL A 191 -8.17 -1.80 -13.16
N LYS A 192 -8.25 -2.97 -13.81
CA LYS A 192 -8.79 -4.20 -13.18
C LYS A 192 -7.95 -4.67 -11.99
N GLU A 193 -6.62 -4.61 -12.09
CA GLU A 193 -5.72 -4.86 -10.97
C GLU A 193 -6.01 -3.94 -9.78
N LEU A 194 -6.28 -2.66 -10.05
CA LEU A 194 -6.62 -1.71 -8.99
C LEU A 194 -7.96 -2.03 -8.36
N MET A 195 -8.96 -2.46 -9.14
CA MET A 195 -10.24 -2.92 -8.61
C MET A 195 -10.07 -4.14 -7.72
N GLY A 196 -9.34 -5.16 -8.18
CA GLY A 196 -9.09 -6.37 -7.40
C GLY A 196 -8.28 -6.12 -6.13
N TRP A 197 -7.51 -5.03 -6.07
CA TRP A 197 -6.83 -4.60 -4.84
C TRP A 197 -7.75 -3.88 -3.85
N LEU A 198 -8.83 -3.24 -4.33
CA LEU A 198 -9.81 -2.54 -3.48
C LEU A 198 -10.87 -3.48 -2.88
N GLU A 199 -11.05 -4.67 -3.46
CA GLU A 199 -11.94 -5.73 -2.99
C GLU A 199 -11.31 -6.52 -1.84
#